data_AF-A0A099B8R0-F1
#
_entry.id   AF-A0A099B8R0-F1
#
_cell.length_a   1.000
_cell.length_b   1.000
_cell.length_c   1.000
_cell.angle_alpha   90.00
_cell.angle_beta   90.00
_cell.angle_gamma   90.00
#
_symmetry.space_group_name_H-M   'P 1'
#
loop_
_entity.id
_entity.type
_entity.pdbx_description
1 polymer ?
#
loop_
_entity_poly.entity_id
_entity_poly.type
_entity_poly.pdbx_seq_one_letter_code
_entity_poly.pdbx_strand_id
1 'polypeptide(L)'
;MNNFKEWAVSFSGCDGGDIGSESAPSIWVCGIEPGAKKGEYESDKEYIETLKKDMAHTFSDVNFGYDKEWAATQDKYPFNRNICKILSVIDGGSASDYKKFIESKLPFSDSSKGYFKMNLYPLPFSNQDSKNASNAVIKELTGFNNVKEYEDFIRTNRFPFFNDLVKKYAPKLIICVGLGFKDDFIKAFGVDSKVSEEKINDKRLLHFKGGKSLVVILPFVSGTPSGLNSDDDFSKFGARIRELLAS
;
A
#
# COMPACT_ATOMS: atom_id res chain seq x y z
N MET A 1 1.87 21.58 18.97
CA MET A 1 0.51 21.34 18.45
C MET A 1 0.56 20.07 17.63
N ASN A 2 -0.02 18.97 18.12
CA ASN A 2 -0.05 17.71 17.37
C ASN A 2 -1.11 17.81 16.26
N ASN A 3 -0.67 18.05 15.03
CA ASN A 3 -1.56 18.07 13.87
C ASN A 3 -1.70 16.68 13.21
N PHE A 4 -1.72 15.63 14.04
CA PHE A 4 -1.80 14.25 13.59
C PHE A 4 -3.03 14.03 12.69
N LYS A 5 -4.17 14.64 13.01
CA LYS A 5 -5.41 14.44 12.26
C LYS A 5 -5.29 14.93 10.81
N GLU A 6 -4.75 16.13 10.58
CA GLU A 6 -4.54 16.62 9.21
C GLU A 6 -3.45 15.81 8.50
N TRP A 7 -2.37 15.48 9.20
CA TRP A 7 -1.32 14.62 8.65
C TRP A 7 -1.87 13.24 8.23
N ALA A 8 -2.71 12.61 9.05
CA ALA A 8 -3.29 11.30 8.75
C ALA A 8 -4.34 11.35 7.62
N VAL A 9 -4.94 12.51 7.34
CA VAL A 9 -5.86 12.73 6.21
C VAL A 9 -5.13 13.48 5.08
N SER A 10 -3.89 13.08 4.83
CA SER A 10 -3.05 13.58 3.74
C SER A 10 -2.33 12.41 3.06
N PHE A 11 -1.33 12.70 2.22
CA PHE A 11 -0.49 11.69 1.59
C PHE A 11 0.55 11.04 2.51
N SER A 12 0.52 11.28 3.83
CA SER A 12 1.31 10.49 4.79
C SER A 12 1.18 8.99 4.52
N GLY A 13 2.27 8.22 4.58
CA GLY A 13 2.27 6.79 4.25
C GLY A 13 2.11 6.45 2.76
N CYS A 14 2.06 7.44 1.86
CA CYS A 14 2.27 7.28 0.43
C CYS A 14 3.76 7.45 0.15
N ASP A 15 4.42 6.37 -0.24
CA ASP A 15 5.88 6.27 -0.16
C ASP A 15 6.55 5.99 -1.51
N GLY A 16 5.81 6.05 -2.62
CA GLY A 16 6.39 5.72 -3.92
C GLY A 16 5.58 6.18 -5.12
N GLY A 17 6.24 6.84 -6.07
CA GLY A 17 5.84 6.93 -7.48
C GLY A 17 4.83 7.99 -7.86
N ASP A 18 4.05 7.66 -8.89
CA ASP A 18 3.19 8.55 -9.66
C ASP A 18 1.72 8.14 -9.50
N ILE A 19 0.94 9.00 -8.83
CA ILE A 19 -0.48 8.78 -8.53
C ILE A 19 -1.38 8.72 -9.79
N GLY A 20 -0.86 9.17 -10.93
CA GLY A 20 -1.53 9.14 -12.22
C GLY A 20 -2.55 10.27 -12.43
N SER A 21 -3.36 10.12 -13.47
CA SER A 21 -4.48 11.00 -13.82
C SER A 21 -5.50 10.22 -14.65
N GLU A 22 -6.69 10.78 -14.88
CA GLU A 22 -7.70 10.13 -15.73
C GLU A 22 -7.19 9.85 -17.16
N SER A 23 -6.37 10.74 -17.73
CA SER A 23 -5.74 10.56 -19.06
C SER A 23 -4.52 9.63 -19.05
N ALA A 24 -3.93 9.37 -17.88
CA ALA A 24 -2.76 8.51 -17.71
C ALA A 24 -2.88 7.72 -16.39
N PRO A 25 -3.78 6.71 -16.34
CA PRO A 25 -4.12 6.04 -15.09
C PRO A 25 -2.99 5.09 -14.65
N SER A 26 -2.58 5.21 -13.39
CA SER A 26 -1.55 4.38 -12.76
C SER A 26 -2.10 3.09 -12.15
N ILE A 27 -1.20 2.17 -11.82
CA ILE A 27 -1.45 1.04 -10.91
C ILE A 27 -1.05 1.47 -9.51
N TRP A 28 -1.97 1.38 -8.55
CA TRP A 28 -1.70 1.64 -7.15
C TRP A 28 -1.43 0.33 -6.42
N VAL A 29 -0.43 0.34 -5.53
CA VAL A 29 -0.12 -0.77 -4.62
C VAL A 29 -0.32 -0.29 -3.19
N CYS A 30 -1.25 -0.92 -2.48
CA CYS A 30 -1.65 -0.54 -1.14
C CYS A 30 -1.27 -1.63 -0.12
N GLY A 31 -0.28 -1.32 0.73
CA GLY A 31 0.04 -2.08 1.93
C GLY A 31 -0.88 -1.70 3.10
N ILE A 32 -0.67 -2.35 4.25
CA ILE A 32 -1.42 -2.07 5.47
C ILE A 32 -0.81 -0.85 6.17
N GLU A 33 0.48 -0.93 6.49
CA GLU A 33 1.24 0.08 7.22
C GLU A 33 2.68 0.13 6.68
N PRO A 34 3.37 1.28 6.77
CA PRO A 34 4.78 1.34 6.43
C PRO A 34 5.57 0.37 7.31
N GLY A 35 6.48 -0.37 6.68
CA GLY A 35 7.31 -1.31 7.43
C GLY A 35 8.31 -0.57 8.31
N ALA A 36 8.29 -0.83 9.62
CA ALA A 36 9.41 -0.50 10.49
C ALA A 36 10.44 -1.64 10.47
N LYS A 37 11.73 -1.34 10.25
CA LYS A 37 12.78 -2.34 10.43
C LYS A 37 12.83 -2.73 11.91
N LYS A 38 13.12 -4.01 12.18
CA LYS A 38 13.38 -4.45 13.55
C LYS A 38 14.59 -3.68 14.10
N GLY A 39 14.41 -2.98 15.21
CA GLY A 39 15.44 -2.12 15.79
C GLY A 39 15.66 -0.81 15.02
N GLU A 40 14.71 -0.38 14.19
CA GLU A 40 14.74 0.96 13.57
C GLU A 40 14.72 2.08 14.61
N TYR A 41 14.07 1.82 15.74
CA TYR A 41 14.02 2.73 16.88
C TYR A 41 14.63 2.02 18.09
N GLU A 42 15.56 2.69 18.76
CA GLU A 42 16.20 2.22 19.98
C GLU A 42 15.29 2.42 21.21
N SER A 43 14.27 3.28 21.11
CA SER A 43 13.28 3.53 22.17
C SER A 43 11.96 4.13 21.67
N ASP A 44 10.90 4.04 22.50
CA ASP A 44 9.63 4.74 22.29
C ASP A 44 9.82 6.26 22.08
N LYS A 45 10.81 6.86 22.78
CA LYS A 45 11.10 8.29 22.68
C LYS A 45 11.63 8.64 21.29
N GLU A 46 12.60 7.88 20.78
CA GLU A 46 13.15 8.10 19.44
C GLU A 46 12.08 7.89 18.36
N TYR A 47 11.27 6.84 18.51
CA TYR A 47 10.11 6.59 17.64
C TYR A 47 9.15 7.78 17.60
N ILE A 48 8.76 8.29 18.78
CA ILE A 48 7.86 9.46 18.91
C ILE A 48 8.48 10.71 18.28
N GLU A 49 9.75 11.01 18.58
CA GLU A 49 10.42 12.20 18.08
C GLU A 49 10.60 12.18 16.56
N THR A 50 10.90 11.02 15.99
CA THR A 50 11.04 10.84 14.54
C THR A 50 9.70 11.08 13.86
N LEU A 51 8.63 10.43 14.31
CA LEU A 51 7.31 10.59 13.70
C LEU A 51 6.72 11.99 13.91
N LYS A 52 7.00 12.66 15.04
CA LYS A 52 6.58 14.05 15.23
C LYS A 52 7.24 15.01 14.24
N LYS A 53 8.49 14.74 13.82
CA LYS A 53 9.14 15.50 12.74
C LYS A 53 8.42 15.28 11.42
N ASP A 54 8.11 14.03 11.08
CA ASP A 54 7.36 13.71 9.86
C ASP A 54 5.97 14.36 9.86
N MET A 55 5.29 14.40 11.02
CA MET A 55 3.98 15.05 11.18
C MET A 55 4.04 16.58 11.13
N ALA A 56 5.20 17.19 11.37
CA ALA A 56 5.37 18.63 11.24
C ALA A 56 5.37 19.08 9.76
N HIS A 57 5.56 18.14 8.84
CA HIS A 57 5.48 18.39 7.40
C HIS A 57 4.07 18.05 6.90
N THR A 58 3.36 19.05 6.37
CA THR A 58 2.12 18.80 5.63
C THR A 58 2.50 18.31 4.24
N PHE A 59 2.23 17.05 3.94
CA PHE A 59 2.40 16.49 2.60
C PHE A 59 1.36 17.10 1.65
N SER A 60 1.68 18.29 1.13
CA SER A 60 0.91 18.97 0.07
C SER A 60 1.45 18.64 -1.34
N ASP A 61 2.70 18.18 -1.41
CA ASP A 61 3.33 17.78 -2.67
C ASP A 61 2.93 16.35 -3.06
N VAL A 62 2.71 16.17 -4.36
CA VAL A 62 2.34 14.89 -4.99
C VAL A 62 3.54 14.12 -5.55
N ASN A 63 4.77 14.47 -5.14
CA ASN A 63 5.97 13.73 -5.53
C ASN A 63 6.35 12.72 -4.44
N PHE A 64 5.96 11.47 -4.65
CA PHE A 64 6.23 10.35 -3.73
C PHE A 64 7.36 9.47 -4.23
N GLY A 65 7.94 9.82 -5.38
CA GLY A 65 8.87 8.98 -6.10
C GLY A 65 10.21 8.82 -5.40
N TYR A 66 10.70 7.59 -5.37
CA TYR A 66 12.09 7.34 -5.05
C TYR A 66 12.99 7.86 -6.17
N ASP A 67 14.19 8.33 -5.81
CA ASP A 67 15.22 8.57 -6.82
C ASP A 67 15.51 7.28 -7.61
N LYS A 68 16.10 7.42 -8.79
CA LYS A 68 16.35 6.30 -9.70
C LYS A 68 17.25 5.21 -9.09
N GLU A 69 18.22 5.58 -8.26
CA GLU A 69 19.15 4.62 -7.66
C GLU A 69 18.42 3.77 -6.64
N TRP A 70 17.59 4.38 -5.80
CA TRP A 70 16.75 3.69 -4.84
C TRP A 70 15.70 2.84 -5.55
N ALA A 71 15.03 3.39 -6.58
CA ALA A 71 14.04 2.67 -7.38
C ALA A 71 14.63 1.38 -7.97
N ALA A 72 15.89 1.39 -8.41
CA ALA A 72 16.58 0.19 -8.92
C ALA A 72 16.83 -0.89 -7.85
N THR A 73 16.64 -0.61 -6.56
CA THR A 73 16.84 -1.56 -5.46
C THR A 73 15.57 -2.26 -4.97
N GLN A 74 14.45 -2.18 -5.71
CA GLN A 74 13.18 -2.82 -5.31
C GLN A 74 13.34 -4.32 -4.98
N ASP A 75 14.27 -5.01 -5.64
CA ASP A 75 14.50 -6.44 -5.44
C ASP A 75 15.11 -6.81 -4.07
N LYS A 76 15.76 -5.84 -3.41
CA LYS A 76 16.34 -6.01 -2.07
C LYS A 76 15.28 -6.12 -0.98
N TYR A 77 14.10 -5.55 -1.20
CA TYR A 77 12.99 -5.56 -0.24
C TYR A 77 11.99 -6.67 -0.59
N PRO A 78 11.77 -7.68 0.27
CA PRO A 78 10.92 -8.83 -0.08
C PRO A 78 9.51 -8.46 -0.55
N PHE A 79 8.88 -7.46 0.08
CA PHE A 79 7.59 -6.95 -0.33
C PHE A 79 7.64 -6.38 -1.76
N ASN A 80 8.53 -5.40 -2.00
CA ASN A 80 8.62 -4.73 -3.30
C ASN A 80 9.04 -5.71 -4.41
N ARG A 81 9.99 -6.62 -4.14
CA ARG A 81 10.40 -7.68 -5.05
C ARG A 81 9.21 -8.51 -5.52
N ASN A 82 8.39 -9.00 -4.59
CA ASN A 82 7.28 -9.88 -4.91
C ASN A 82 6.12 -9.13 -5.58
N ILE A 83 5.92 -7.85 -5.25
CA ILE A 83 5.03 -6.96 -6.03
C ILE A 83 5.53 -6.80 -7.47
N CYS A 84 6.83 -6.56 -7.68
CA CYS A 84 7.39 -6.42 -9.03
C CYS A 84 7.24 -7.69 -9.87
N LYS A 85 7.22 -8.88 -9.25
CA LYS A 85 6.89 -10.14 -9.95
C LYS A 85 5.47 -10.11 -10.52
N ILE A 86 4.49 -9.68 -9.72
CA ILE A 86 3.09 -9.55 -10.15
C ILE A 86 2.96 -8.47 -11.24
N LEU A 87 3.57 -7.30 -11.01
CA LEU A 87 3.53 -6.19 -11.98
C LEU A 87 4.17 -6.56 -13.33
N SER A 88 5.28 -7.31 -13.31
CA SER A 88 5.93 -7.85 -14.52
C SER A 88 4.96 -8.70 -15.35
N VAL A 89 4.19 -9.57 -14.69
CA VAL A 89 3.20 -10.44 -15.37
C VAL A 89 2.03 -9.63 -15.93
N ILE A 90 1.55 -8.65 -15.15
CA ILE A 90 0.48 -7.73 -15.59
C ILE A 90 0.94 -6.93 -16.83
N ASP A 91 2.20 -6.52 -16.89
CA ASP A 91 2.79 -5.77 -18.00
C ASP A 91 3.10 -6.63 -19.25
N GLY A 92 2.84 -7.95 -19.19
CA GLY A 92 3.03 -8.85 -20.34
C GLY A 92 4.22 -9.80 -20.21
N GLY A 93 5.08 -9.61 -19.22
CA GLY A 93 6.24 -10.47 -18.94
C GLY A 93 5.91 -11.71 -18.10
N SER A 94 6.94 -12.27 -17.49
CA SER A 94 6.84 -13.38 -16.53
C SER A 94 7.21 -12.93 -15.11
N ALA A 95 6.87 -13.73 -14.10
CA ALA A 95 7.32 -13.47 -12.72
C ALA A 95 8.86 -13.52 -12.61
N SER A 96 9.54 -14.33 -13.43
CA SER A 96 11.00 -14.39 -13.50
C SER A 96 11.66 -13.17 -14.14
N ASP A 97 10.94 -12.41 -14.98
CA ASP A 97 11.44 -11.20 -15.64
C ASP A 97 11.40 -9.95 -14.74
N TYR A 98 11.01 -10.07 -13.47
CA TYR A 98 10.78 -8.93 -12.59
C TYR A 98 11.97 -7.97 -12.45
N LYS A 99 13.22 -8.46 -12.58
CA LYS A 99 14.41 -7.60 -12.57
C LYS A 99 14.48 -6.70 -13.79
N LYS A 100 14.25 -7.24 -14.99
CA LYS A 100 14.15 -6.46 -16.23
C LYS A 100 13.00 -5.47 -16.15
N PHE A 101 11.89 -5.87 -15.54
CA PHE A 101 10.76 -4.99 -15.27
C PHE A 101 11.17 -3.81 -14.37
N ILE A 102 11.87 -4.05 -13.26
CA ILE A 102 12.38 -2.98 -12.38
C ILE A 102 13.30 -2.03 -13.15
N GLU A 103 14.26 -2.57 -13.90
CA GLU A 103 15.22 -1.77 -14.67
C GLU A 103 14.57 -0.90 -15.75
N SER A 104 13.57 -1.44 -16.44
CA SER A 104 12.92 -0.77 -17.58
C SER A 104 11.79 0.17 -17.18
N LYS A 105 11.04 -0.17 -16.12
CA LYS A 105 9.85 0.58 -15.69
C LYS A 105 10.12 1.48 -14.48
N LEU A 106 11.15 1.19 -13.69
CA LEU A 106 11.50 1.91 -12.47
C LEU A 106 10.26 2.17 -11.60
N PRO A 107 9.49 1.13 -11.21
CA PRO A 107 8.24 1.34 -10.50
C PRO A 107 8.51 2.12 -9.20
N PHE A 108 7.58 3.03 -8.87
CA PHE A 108 7.63 3.87 -7.69
C PHE A 108 8.73 4.95 -7.68
N SER A 109 9.39 5.21 -8.81
CA SER A 109 10.34 6.31 -8.96
C SER A 109 9.67 7.65 -9.24
N ASP A 110 10.35 8.76 -8.95
CA ASP A 110 9.98 10.12 -9.38
C ASP A 110 10.23 10.34 -10.88
N SER A 111 11.13 9.55 -11.46
CA SER A 111 11.54 9.58 -12.86
C SER A 111 10.68 8.71 -13.78
N SER A 112 9.71 7.96 -13.23
CA SER A 112 8.81 7.08 -13.97
C SER A 112 7.35 7.40 -13.70
N LYS A 113 6.47 6.86 -14.55
CA LYS A 113 5.02 7.10 -14.51
C LYS A 113 4.26 5.80 -14.47
N GLY A 114 3.05 5.85 -13.91
CA GLY A 114 2.09 4.74 -13.96
C GLY A 114 2.14 3.75 -12.80
N TYR A 115 2.94 3.97 -11.77
CA TYR A 115 2.97 3.14 -10.56
C TYR A 115 3.02 4.01 -9.31
N PHE A 116 2.12 3.73 -8.36
CA PHE A 116 2.01 4.44 -7.09
C PHE A 116 1.99 3.44 -5.93
N LYS A 117 2.60 3.79 -4.80
CA LYS A 117 2.67 2.96 -3.60
C LYS A 117 2.21 3.75 -2.38
N MET A 118 1.37 3.09 -1.57
CA MET A 118 0.74 3.68 -0.40
C MET A 118 0.41 2.65 0.67
N ASN A 119 0.01 3.12 1.85
CA ASN A 119 -0.47 2.30 2.96
C ASN A 119 -1.81 2.79 3.51
N LEU A 120 -2.67 1.85 3.93
CA LEU A 120 -3.96 2.15 4.57
C LEU A 120 -3.78 3.01 5.81
N TYR A 121 -2.89 2.58 6.70
CA TYR A 121 -2.56 3.21 7.96
C TYR A 121 -1.25 3.99 7.80
N PRO A 122 -1.21 5.28 8.19
CA PRO A 122 -0.04 6.12 7.95
C PRO A 122 1.09 5.91 8.98
N LEU A 123 0.79 5.39 10.17
CA LEU A 123 1.81 5.12 11.19
C LEU A 123 2.54 3.80 10.91
N PRO A 124 3.88 3.79 10.90
CA PRO A 124 4.65 2.55 10.87
C PRO A 124 4.52 1.82 12.19
N PHE A 125 4.34 0.52 12.11
CA PHE A 125 4.04 -0.32 13.25
C PHE A 125 4.91 -1.56 13.09
N SER A 126 5.82 -1.81 14.04
CA SER A 126 6.66 -3.01 13.99
C SER A 126 5.77 -4.21 14.37
N ASN A 127 5.84 -5.35 13.69
CA ASN A 127 5.00 -6.53 14.03
C ASN A 127 5.18 -7.05 15.48
N GLN A 128 6.21 -6.59 16.21
CA GLN A 128 6.40 -6.90 17.64
C GLN A 128 5.97 -5.74 18.56
N ASP A 129 5.93 -4.50 18.06
CA ASP A 129 5.59 -3.31 18.83
C ASP A 129 4.25 -2.66 18.40
N SER A 130 3.57 -3.13 17.36
CA SER A 130 2.34 -2.50 16.85
C SER A 130 1.10 -2.87 17.66
N LYS A 131 1.04 -4.14 18.06
CA LYS A 131 0.09 -4.61 19.07
C LYS A 131 0.51 -4.27 20.50
N ASN A 132 1.78 -3.91 20.69
CA ASN A 132 2.36 -3.55 21.98
C ASN A 132 2.67 -2.05 22.10
N ALA A 133 2.31 -1.23 21.10
CA ALA A 133 2.55 0.20 21.12
C ALA A 133 1.78 0.66 22.33
N SER A 134 2.50 1.07 23.36
CA SER A 134 1.85 1.36 24.63
C SER A 134 0.80 2.44 24.34
N ASN A 135 -0.36 2.35 24.99
CA ASN A 135 -1.39 3.38 24.85
C ASN A 135 -0.81 4.79 25.12
N ALA A 136 0.30 4.89 25.86
CA ALA A 136 1.09 6.09 26.02
C ALA A 136 1.73 6.59 24.70
N VAL A 137 2.37 5.73 23.92
CA VAL A 137 2.94 6.08 22.60
C VAL A 137 1.84 6.56 21.66
N ILE A 138 0.72 5.83 21.56
CA ILE A 138 -0.42 6.25 20.72
C ILE A 138 -0.94 7.61 21.16
N LYS A 139 -1.14 7.81 22.47
CA LYS A 139 -1.61 9.07 23.01
C LYS A 139 -0.66 10.22 22.73
N GLU A 140 0.64 9.99 22.85
CA GLU A 140 1.66 11.01 22.63
C GLU A 140 1.78 11.41 21.15
N LEU A 141 1.63 10.46 20.23
CA LEU A 141 1.68 10.71 18.78
C LEU A 141 0.39 11.33 18.26
N THR A 142 -0.75 10.78 18.67
CA THR A 142 -2.03 11.01 17.98
C THR A 142 -3.04 11.80 18.81
N GLY A 143 -2.87 11.81 20.14
CA GLY A 143 -3.87 12.30 21.09
C GLY A 143 -4.97 11.30 21.44
N PHE A 144 -5.01 10.12 20.81
CA PHE A 144 -5.99 9.06 21.12
C PHE A 144 -5.57 8.21 22.31
N ASN A 145 -6.53 7.70 23.08
CA ASN A 145 -6.20 6.94 24.29
C ASN A 145 -5.69 5.53 24.02
N ASN A 146 -5.91 4.99 22.82
CA ASN A 146 -5.56 3.62 22.46
C ASN A 146 -5.55 3.43 20.93
N VAL A 147 -5.00 2.30 20.49
CA VAL A 147 -4.92 1.91 19.07
C VAL A 147 -6.31 1.87 18.42
N LYS A 148 -7.34 1.41 19.12
CA LYS A 148 -8.69 1.30 18.56
C LYS A 148 -9.26 2.67 18.18
N GLU A 149 -9.12 3.67 19.04
CA GLU A 149 -9.54 5.05 18.75
C GLU A 149 -8.80 5.63 17.53
N TYR A 150 -7.50 5.35 17.41
CA TYR A 150 -6.71 5.69 16.23
C TYR A 150 -7.26 5.01 14.96
N GLU A 151 -7.48 3.69 15.00
CA GLU A 151 -7.98 2.97 13.83
C GLU A 151 -9.38 3.43 13.43
N ASP A 152 -10.26 3.68 14.40
CA ASP A 152 -11.61 4.20 14.16
C ASP A 152 -11.56 5.58 13.51
N PHE A 153 -10.62 6.44 13.92
CA PHE A 153 -10.38 7.72 13.26
C PHE A 153 -9.90 7.52 11.81
N ILE A 154 -8.94 6.63 11.56
CA ILE A 154 -8.45 6.32 10.21
C ILE A 154 -9.59 5.84 9.31
N ARG A 155 -10.39 4.87 9.78
CA ARG A 155 -11.55 4.34 9.05
C ARG A 155 -12.59 5.41 8.73
N THR A 156 -12.79 6.36 9.63
CA THR A 156 -13.82 7.40 9.49
C THR A 156 -13.36 8.59 8.64
N ASN A 157 -12.07 8.90 8.61
CA ASN A 157 -11.59 10.17 8.03
C ASN A 157 -10.62 9.98 6.86
N ARG A 158 -9.67 9.03 6.98
CA ARG A 158 -8.67 8.78 5.93
C ARG A 158 -9.21 7.93 4.78
N PHE A 159 -10.05 6.95 5.07
CA PHE A 159 -10.63 6.10 4.02
C PHE A 159 -11.52 6.90 3.05
N PRO A 160 -12.37 7.84 3.52
CA PRO A 160 -13.04 8.79 2.63
C PRO A 160 -12.08 9.63 1.79
N PHE A 161 -10.97 10.10 2.35
CA PHE A 161 -9.93 10.81 1.59
C PHE A 161 -9.38 9.94 0.44
N PHE A 162 -9.04 8.68 0.70
CA PHE A 162 -8.63 7.75 -0.36
C PHE A 162 -9.71 7.48 -1.39
N ASN A 163 -10.97 7.41 -0.96
CA ASN A 163 -12.09 7.29 -1.86
C ASN A 163 -12.15 8.44 -2.86
N ASP A 164 -11.92 9.66 -2.37
CA ASP A 164 -11.88 10.86 -3.21
C ASP A 164 -10.66 10.89 -4.12
N LEU A 165 -9.50 10.36 -3.69
CA LEU A 165 -8.36 10.16 -4.58
C LEU A 165 -8.70 9.18 -5.72
N VAL A 166 -9.37 8.06 -5.42
CA VAL A 166 -9.78 7.09 -6.45
C VAL A 166 -10.72 7.74 -7.46
N LYS A 167 -11.70 8.53 -7.01
CA LYS A 167 -12.58 9.29 -7.90
C LYS A 167 -11.81 10.30 -8.76
N LYS A 168 -10.86 11.01 -8.16
CA LYS A 168 -10.09 12.09 -8.80
C LYS A 168 -9.09 11.57 -9.84
N TYR A 169 -8.33 10.55 -9.50
CA TYR A 169 -7.20 10.08 -10.32
C TYR A 169 -7.53 8.83 -11.15
N ALA A 170 -8.65 8.17 -10.85
CA ALA A 170 -9.17 7.02 -11.59
C ALA A 170 -8.10 5.97 -11.93
N PRO A 171 -7.37 5.42 -10.93
CA PRO A 171 -6.35 4.42 -11.20
C PRO A 171 -6.95 3.23 -11.94
N LYS A 172 -6.21 2.62 -12.87
CA LYS A 172 -6.73 1.46 -13.60
C LYS A 172 -6.84 0.22 -12.71
N LEU A 173 -5.95 0.10 -11.74
CA LEU A 173 -5.85 -1.02 -10.81
C LEU A 173 -5.38 -0.54 -9.43
N ILE A 174 -5.99 -1.07 -8.37
CA ILE A 174 -5.51 -0.95 -7.00
C ILE A 174 -5.24 -2.37 -6.47
N ILE A 175 -3.98 -2.66 -6.15
CA ILE A 175 -3.52 -3.94 -5.58
C ILE A 175 -3.38 -3.78 -4.07
N CYS A 176 -4.32 -4.34 -3.33
CA CYS A 176 -4.33 -4.38 -1.88
C CYS A 176 -3.69 -5.67 -1.37
N VAL A 177 -2.81 -5.58 -0.36
CA VAL A 177 -2.06 -6.74 0.13
C VAL A 177 -2.38 -7.03 1.59
N GLY A 178 -2.99 -8.18 1.85
CA GLY A 178 -3.29 -8.66 3.20
C GLY A 178 -4.78 -8.91 3.42
N LEU A 179 -5.23 -10.15 3.21
CA LEU A 179 -6.63 -10.56 3.38
C LEU A 179 -7.24 -10.29 4.76
N GLY A 180 -6.41 -10.15 5.81
CA GLY A 180 -6.87 -9.79 7.15
C GLY A 180 -7.49 -8.39 7.24
N PHE A 181 -7.15 -7.50 6.30
CA PHE A 181 -7.63 -6.12 6.24
C PHE A 181 -8.68 -5.91 5.14
N LYS A 182 -9.34 -6.99 4.68
CA LYS A 182 -10.27 -6.93 3.55
C LYS A 182 -11.37 -5.88 3.72
N ASP A 183 -11.94 -5.77 4.93
CA ASP A 183 -13.06 -4.86 5.17
C ASP A 183 -12.60 -3.40 5.18
N ASP A 184 -11.36 -3.15 5.59
CA ASP A 184 -10.73 -1.83 5.54
C ASP A 184 -10.40 -1.43 4.09
N PHE A 185 -9.88 -2.36 3.28
CA PHE A 185 -9.68 -2.13 1.84
C PHE A 185 -11.00 -1.84 1.11
N ILE A 186 -12.07 -2.58 1.42
CA ILE A 186 -13.40 -2.35 0.84
C ILE A 186 -13.91 -0.96 1.25
N LYS A 187 -13.77 -0.56 2.53
CA LYS A 187 -14.17 0.78 2.97
C LYS A 187 -13.35 1.89 2.31
N ALA A 188 -12.05 1.69 2.12
CA ALA A 188 -11.17 2.68 1.48
C ALA A 188 -11.47 2.86 -0.01
N PHE A 189 -11.75 1.76 -0.74
CA PHE A 189 -11.73 1.77 -2.20
C PHE A 189 -13.02 1.30 -2.88
N GLY A 190 -13.97 0.70 -2.17
CA GLY A 190 -15.05 -0.11 -2.74
C GLY A 190 -16.46 0.38 -2.46
N VAL A 191 -16.78 1.65 -2.76
CA VAL A 191 -18.14 2.19 -2.57
C VAL A 191 -19.17 1.28 -3.22
N ASP A 192 -20.05 0.68 -2.39
CA ASP A 192 -21.20 -0.14 -2.78
C ASP A 192 -20.95 -1.28 -3.78
N SER A 193 -19.75 -1.85 -3.76
CA SER A 193 -19.36 -2.83 -4.77
C SER A 193 -19.47 -4.26 -4.26
N LYS A 194 -20.13 -5.11 -5.05
CA LYS A 194 -20.20 -6.55 -4.80
C LYS A 194 -18.80 -7.13 -4.89
N VAL A 195 -18.34 -7.72 -3.80
CA VAL A 195 -17.05 -8.42 -3.75
C VAL A 195 -17.20 -9.81 -4.34
N SER A 196 -16.37 -10.09 -5.32
CA SER A 196 -16.15 -11.43 -5.86
C SER A 196 -14.94 -12.07 -5.19
N GLU A 197 -15.01 -13.37 -4.96
CA GLU A 197 -13.92 -14.17 -4.42
C GLU A 197 -13.64 -15.34 -5.36
N GLU A 198 -12.37 -15.52 -5.70
CA GLU A 198 -11.86 -16.63 -6.49
C GLU A 198 -10.72 -17.33 -5.74
N LYS A 199 -10.44 -18.59 -6.09
CA LYS A 199 -9.30 -19.34 -5.58
C LYS A 199 -8.29 -19.61 -6.68
N ILE A 200 -7.02 -19.33 -6.40
CA ILE A 200 -5.87 -19.61 -7.25
C ILE A 200 -4.86 -20.36 -6.37
N ASN A 201 -4.53 -21.61 -6.71
CA ASN A 201 -3.65 -22.46 -5.89
C ASN A 201 -4.05 -22.49 -4.40
N ASP A 202 -5.35 -22.68 -4.11
CA ASP A 202 -5.92 -22.65 -2.75
C ASP A 202 -5.78 -21.31 -1.99
N LYS A 203 -5.25 -20.27 -2.64
CA LYS A 203 -5.15 -18.91 -2.11
C LYS A 203 -6.26 -18.05 -2.67
N ARG A 204 -6.81 -17.17 -1.85
CA ARG A 204 -7.95 -16.34 -2.23
C ARG A 204 -7.51 -15.08 -2.95
N LEU A 205 -8.18 -14.78 -4.06
CA LEU A 205 -8.17 -13.47 -4.72
C LEU A 205 -9.56 -12.87 -4.53
N LEU A 206 -9.64 -11.70 -3.88
CA LEU A 206 -10.88 -10.93 -3.86
C LEU A 206 -10.76 -9.81 -4.88
N HIS A 207 -11.86 -9.48 -5.56
CA HIS A 207 -11.88 -8.33 -6.46
C HIS A 207 -13.26 -7.67 -6.50
N PHE A 208 -13.26 -6.37 -6.76
CA PHE A 208 -14.44 -5.52 -6.87
C PHE A 208 -14.11 -4.26 -7.67
N LYS A 209 -15.12 -3.44 -7.97
CA LYS A 209 -14.92 -2.13 -8.61
C LYS A 209 -14.82 -1.02 -7.57
N GLY A 210 -13.95 -0.06 -7.80
CA GLY A 210 -13.84 1.17 -7.02
C GLY A 210 -14.10 2.35 -7.94
N GLY A 211 -15.36 2.63 -8.26
CA GLY A 211 -15.70 3.51 -9.38
C GLY A 211 -15.21 2.92 -10.71
N LYS A 212 -14.35 3.64 -11.44
CA LYS A 212 -13.75 3.15 -12.71
C LYS A 212 -12.60 2.16 -12.49
N SER A 213 -12.08 2.06 -11.27
CA SER A 213 -10.91 1.25 -10.93
C SER A 213 -11.27 -0.22 -10.68
N LEU A 214 -10.40 -1.14 -11.12
CA LEU A 214 -10.40 -2.50 -10.57
C LEU A 214 -9.65 -2.49 -9.23
N VAL A 215 -10.23 -3.10 -8.21
CA VAL A 215 -9.56 -3.34 -6.93
C VAL A 215 -9.41 -4.83 -6.72
N VAL A 216 -8.20 -5.26 -6.33
CA VAL A 216 -7.91 -6.65 -5.99
C VAL A 216 -7.29 -6.72 -4.59
N ILE A 217 -7.70 -7.70 -3.79
CA ILE A 217 -7.11 -7.97 -2.48
C ILE A 217 -6.42 -9.33 -2.52
N LEU A 218 -5.11 -9.30 -2.29
CA LEU A 218 -4.23 -10.47 -2.35
C LEU A 218 -3.93 -10.98 -0.93
N PRO A 219 -3.54 -12.26 -0.79
CA PRO A 219 -2.79 -12.71 0.38
C PRO A 219 -1.53 -11.85 0.55
N PHE A 220 -0.99 -11.83 1.77
CA PHE A 220 0.25 -11.10 2.02
C PHE A 220 1.39 -11.67 1.14
N VAL A 221 2.26 -10.80 0.63
CA VAL A 221 3.24 -11.20 -0.40
C VAL A 221 4.64 -11.51 0.14
N SER A 222 4.84 -11.52 1.47
CA SER A 222 6.16 -11.82 2.05
C SER A 222 6.07 -12.38 3.47
N GLY A 223 6.79 -13.45 3.77
CA GLY A 223 7.04 -13.87 5.15
C GLY A 223 5.86 -14.54 5.88
N THR A 224 4.84 -15.03 5.17
CA THR A 224 3.74 -15.79 5.79
C THR A 224 3.49 -17.10 5.03
N PRO A 225 3.24 -18.23 5.72
CA PRO A 225 2.93 -19.51 5.07
C PRO A 225 1.66 -19.48 4.21
N SER A 226 0.67 -18.69 4.62
CA SER A 226 -0.61 -18.51 3.91
C SER A 226 -0.56 -17.41 2.83
N GLY A 227 0.59 -16.78 2.63
CA GLY A 227 0.82 -15.72 1.65
C GLY A 227 1.15 -16.23 0.25
N LEU A 228 1.36 -15.31 -0.68
CA LEU A 228 1.95 -15.64 -1.99
C LEU A 228 3.45 -15.88 -1.78
N ASN A 229 3.91 -17.10 -2.11
CA ASN A 229 5.24 -17.55 -1.71
C ASN A 229 6.05 -18.26 -2.82
N SER A 230 5.48 -18.39 -4.01
CA SER A 230 6.13 -19.03 -5.15
C SER A 230 5.98 -18.22 -6.44
N ASP A 231 6.89 -18.43 -7.39
CA ASP A 231 6.79 -17.81 -8.72
C ASP A 231 5.54 -18.26 -9.48
N ASP A 232 5.05 -19.48 -9.22
CA ASP A 232 3.78 -19.97 -9.76
C ASP A 232 2.59 -19.16 -9.20
N ASP A 233 2.58 -18.84 -7.91
CA ASP A 233 1.56 -17.95 -7.34
C ASP A 233 1.61 -16.57 -7.99
N PHE A 234 2.78 -15.94 -8.05
CA PHE A 234 2.92 -14.61 -8.62
C PHE A 234 2.51 -14.58 -10.10
N SER A 235 2.84 -15.64 -10.85
CA SER A 235 2.46 -15.80 -12.26
C SER A 235 0.95 -15.93 -12.42
N LYS A 236 0.31 -16.84 -11.67
CA LYS A 236 -1.14 -17.07 -11.80
C LYS A 236 -1.97 -15.89 -11.31
N PHE A 237 -1.59 -15.26 -10.20
CA PHE A 237 -2.26 -14.06 -9.72
C PHE A 237 -2.08 -12.89 -10.71
N GLY A 238 -0.86 -12.64 -11.19
CA GLY A 238 -0.60 -11.59 -12.18
C GLY A 238 -1.38 -11.80 -13.48
N ALA A 239 -1.43 -13.04 -13.98
CA ALA A 239 -2.19 -13.39 -15.18
C ALA A 239 -3.69 -13.15 -14.98
N ARG A 240 -4.25 -13.60 -13.84
CA ARG A 240 -5.67 -13.39 -13.53
C ARG A 240 -6.03 -11.91 -13.39
N ILE A 241 -5.17 -11.12 -12.75
CA ILE A 241 -5.37 -9.66 -12.65
C ILE A 241 -5.36 -9.02 -14.04
N ARG A 242 -4.45 -9.44 -14.93
CA ARG A 242 -4.40 -8.95 -16.32
C ARG A 242 -5.67 -9.28 -17.10
N GLU A 243 -6.22 -10.46 -16.93
CA GLU A 243 -7.52 -10.84 -17.53
C GLU A 243 -8.66 -9.97 -17.01
N LEU A 244 -8.72 -9.74 -15.69
CA LEU A 244 -9.74 -8.87 -15.06
C LEU A 244 -9.64 -7.41 -15.50
N LEU A 245 -8.46 -6.95 -15.94
CA LEU A 245 -8.28 -5.61 -16.52
C LEU A 245 -8.77 -5.50 -17.96
N ALA A 246 -8.86 -6.62 -18.68
CA ALA A 246 -9.30 -6.67 -20.07
C ALA A 246 -10.83 -6.88 -20.23
N SER A 247 -11.53 -7.20 -19.13
CA SER A 247 -12.98 -7.41 -19.07
C SER A 247 -13.75 -6.14 -18.73
#